data_AF-A0A3D0RLN0-F1
#
_entry.id   AF-A0A3D0RLN0-F1
#
_cell.length_a   1.000
_cell.length_b   1.000
_cell.length_c   1.000
_cell.angle_alpha   90.00
_cell.angle_beta   90.00
_cell.angle_gamma   90.00
#
_symmetry.space_group_name_H-M   'P 1'
#
loop_
_entity.id
_entity.type
_entity.pdbx_description
1 polymer ?
#
loop_
_entity_poly.entity_id
_entity_poly.type
_entity_poly.pdbx_seq_one_letter_code
_entity_poly.pdbx_strand_id
1 'polypeptide(L)' 'MAKGDPLPDVSVLPKTRRYLLSPIFDGMNVIQENVDYCVELIKQNPHWGLSLQVHKLIGIR' A
#
# COMPACT_ATOMS: atom_id res chain seq x y z
N MET A 1 -3.81 0.30 -3.49
CA MET A 1 -4.68 1.44 -3.21
C MET A 1 -4.22 2.61 -4.06
N ALA A 2 -5.18 3.26 -4.70
CA ALA A 2 -5.02 4.55 -5.33
C ALA A 2 -5.25 5.67 -4.30
N LYS A 3 -4.78 6.87 -4.60
CA LYS A 3 -5.10 8.05 -3.80
C LYS A 3 -6.61 8.25 -3.71
N GLY A 4 -7.11 8.39 -2.49
CA GLY A 4 -8.54 8.56 -2.20
C GLY A 4 -9.28 7.26 -1.82
N ASP A 5 -8.64 6.10 -1.97
CA ASP A 5 -9.20 4.84 -1.49
C ASP A 5 -9.30 4.85 0.05
N PRO A 6 -10.44 4.44 0.63
CA PRO A 6 -10.54 4.31 2.08
C PRO A 6 -9.66 3.16 2.60
N LEU A 7 -9.22 3.27 3.86
CA LEU A 7 -8.62 2.12 4.54
C LEU A 7 -9.65 0.99 4.67
N PRO A 8 -9.24 -0.28 4.46
CA PRO A 8 -10.11 -1.41 4.72
C PRO A 8 -10.54 -1.47 6.19
N ASP A 9 -11.77 -1.88 6.44
CA ASP A 9 -12.23 -2.15 7.81
C ASP A 9 -11.49 -3.39 8.34
N VAL A 10 -10.64 -3.18 9.35
CA VAL A 10 -9.88 -4.26 9.99
C VAL A 10 -10.77 -5.24 10.75
N SER A 11 -12.00 -4.86 11.10
CA SER A 11 -12.94 -5.72 11.83
C SER A 11 -13.39 -6.94 11.01
N VAL A 12 -13.42 -6.80 9.69
CA VAL A 12 -13.81 -7.88 8.75
C VAL A 12 -12.62 -8.70 8.27
N LEU A 13 -11.38 -8.31 8.61
CA LEU A 13 -10.17 -8.99 8.19
C LEU A 13 -9.73 -10.06 9.21
N PRO A 14 -9.03 -11.13 8.76
CA PRO A 14 -8.40 -12.07 9.68
C PRO A 14 -7.45 -11.37 10.66
N LYS A 15 -7.42 -11.83 11.91
CA LYS A 15 -6.51 -11.28 12.92
C LYS A 15 -5.06 -11.57 12.54
N THR A 16 -4.25 -10.52 12.49
CA THR A 16 -2.81 -10.59 12.18
C THR A 16 -2.06 -9.58 13.04
N ARG A 17 -0.73 -9.75 13.15
CA ARG A 17 0.14 -8.79 13.82
C ARG A 17 0.31 -7.49 13.04
N ARG A 18 0.15 -7.54 11.72
CA ARG A 18 0.31 -6.39 10.83
C ARG A 18 -0.48 -6.61 9.54
N TYR A 19 -1.19 -5.58 9.11
CA TYR A 19 -1.87 -5.53 7.82
C TYR A 19 -0.97 -4.82 6.80
N LEU A 20 -1.18 -5.05 5.50
CA LEU A 20 -0.34 -4.49 4.46
C LEU A 20 -1.14 -3.67 3.46
N LEU A 21 -0.66 -2.46 3.18
CA LEU A 21 -1.13 -1.62 2.08
C LEU A 21 -0.14 -1.70 0.93
N SER A 22 -0.63 -2.04 -0.27
CA SER A 22 0.15 -1.97 -1.51
C SER A 22 -0.38 -0.82 -2.35
N PRO A 23 0.47 0.11 -2.83
CA PRO A 23 0.03 1.13 -3.79
C PRO A 23 -0.34 0.47 -5.13
N ILE A 24 -1.25 1.10 -5.89
CA ILE A 24 -1.53 0.72 -7.28
C ILE A 24 -0.44 1.30 -8.18
N PHE A 25 0.01 0.47 -9.13
CA PHE A 25 1.01 0.81 -10.16
C PHE A 25 0.33 0.78 -11.53
N ASP A 26 0.87 1.53 -12.49
CA ASP A 26 0.47 1.44 -13.90
C ASP A 26 1.43 0.51 -14.64
N GLY A 27 1.09 -0.78 -14.71
CA GLY A 27 1.99 -1.81 -15.22
C GLY A 27 3.28 -1.88 -14.38
N MET A 28 4.42 -1.51 -14.99
CA MET A 28 5.74 -1.38 -14.35
C MET A 28 6.01 0.04 -13.82
N ASN A 29 5.20 1.01 -14.20
CA ASN A 29 5.37 2.40 -13.81
C ASN A 29 4.86 2.63 -12.39
N VAL A 30 5.69 3.28 -11.59
CA VAL A 30 5.33 3.72 -10.24
C VAL A 30 4.44 4.95 -10.34
N ILE A 31 3.28 4.91 -9.70
CA ILE A 31 2.45 6.09 -9.50
C ILE A 31 2.85 6.69 -8.15
N GLN A 32 3.73 7.70 -8.16
CA GLN A 32 4.30 8.27 -6.94
C GLN A 32 3.21 8.74 -5.95
N GLU A 33 2.13 9.33 -6.47
CA GLU A 33 1.00 9.80 -5.67
C GLU A 33 0.35 8.69 -4.83
N ASN A 34 0.28 7.47 -5.36
CA ASN A 34 -0.27 6.32 -4.64
C ASN A 34 0.68 5.82 -3.56
N VAL A 35 1.99 5.89 -3.82
CA VAL A 35 3.03 5.54 -2.84
C VAL A 35 2.97 6.51 -1.66
N ASP A 36 2.98 7.80 -1.94
CA ASP A 36 2.93 8.86 -0.92
C ASP A 36 1.65 8.74 -0.09
N TYR A 37 0.52 8.51 -0.74
CA TYR A 37 -0.76 8.30 -0.07
C TYR A 37 -0.73 7.10 0.89
N CYS A 38 -0.21 5.95 0.44
CA CYS A 38 -0.07 4.77 1.29
C CYS A 38 0.86 5.05 2.49
N VAL A 39 1.95 5.79 2.29
CA VAL A 39 2.88 6.19 3.36
C VAL A 39 2.19 7.09 4.39
N GLU A 40 1.40 8.07 3.94
CA GLU A 40 0.63 8.96 4.83
C GLU A 40 -0.40 8.18 5.66
N LEU A 41 -1.14 7.27 5.03
CA LEU A 41 -2.11 6.42 5.73
C LEU A 41 -1.46 5.56 6.81
N ILE A 42 -0.29 4.97 6.52
CA ILE A 42 0.46 4.16 7.48
C ILE A 42 0.98 5.00 8.64
N LYS A 43 1.48 6.22 8.37
CA LYS A 43 1.93 7.13 9.43
C LYS A 43 0.80 7.48 10.40
N GLN A 44 -0.42 7.61 9.90
CA GLN A 44 -1.61 7.86 10.72
C GLN A 44 -2.14 6.59 11.39
N ASN A 45 -1.88 5.42 10.82
CA ASN A 45 -2.41 4.13 11.25
C ASN A 45 -1.29 3.07 11.31
N PRO A 46 -0.43 3.08 12.35
CA PRO A 46 0.82 2.31 12.38
C PRO A 46 0.63 0.78 12.46
N HIS A 47 -0.61 0.29 12.58
CA HIS A 47 -0.94 -1.13 12.46
C HIS A 47 -0.82 -1.65 11.02
N TRP A 48 -0.81 -0.75 10.04
CA TRP A 48 -0.51 -1.05 8.65
C TRP A 48 1.01 -1.01 8.39
N GLY A 49 1.44 -1.79 7.40
CA GLY A 49 2.77 -1.73 6.80
C GLY A 49 2.69 -1.51 5.31
N LEU A 50 3.77 -1.03 4.72
CA LEU A 50 3.85 -0.82 3.27
C LEU A 50 4.33 -2.11 2.60
N SER A 51 3.60 -2.56 1.59
CA SER A 51 4.00 -3.64 0.69
C SER A 51 4.29 -3.06 -0.69
N LEU A 52 5.56 -2.88 -1.03
CA LEU A 52 5.98 -2.39 -2.33
C LEU A 52 6.28 -3.56 -3.28
N GLN A 53 5.82 -3.43 -4.52
CA GLN A 53 6.15 -4.37 -5.59
C GLN A 53 7.55 -4.05 -6.12
N VAL A 54 8.59 -4.44 -5.37
CA VAL A 54 9.99 -4.08 -5.64
C VAL A 54 10.43 -4.47 -7.05
N HIS A 55 9.96 -5.60 -7.58
CA HIS A 55 10.27 -6.03 -8.95
C HIS A 55 9.88 -4.98 -10.01
N LYS A 56 8.85 -4.17 -9.76
CA LYS A 56 8.47 -3.04 -10.61
C LYS A 56 9.42 -1.85 -10.50
N LEU A 57 10.05 -1.66 -9.35
CA LEU A 57 11.05 -0.61 -9.12
C LEU A 57 12.40 -0.94 -9.78
N ILE A 58 12.79 -2.22 -9.73
CA ILE A 58 14.10 -2.69 -10.21
C ILE A 58 14.06 -3.32 -11.61
N GLY A 59 12.90 -3.36 -12.26
CA GLY A 59 12.75 -3.79 -13.65
C GLY A 59 12.82 -5.30 -13.89
N ILE A 60 12.37 -6.12 -12.94
CA ILE A 60 12.36 -7.59 -13.03
C ILE A 60 10.92 -8.11 -13.12
N ARG A 61 10.70 -9.21 -13.86
CA ARG A 61 9.41 -9.89 -14.03
C ARG A 61 9.43 -11.30 -13.44
#